data_AF-A0A9E2CNX8-F1
#
_entry.id   AF-A0A9E2CNX8-F1
#
_cell.length_a   1.000
_cell.length_b   1.000
_cell.length_c   1.000
_cell.angle_alpha   90.00
_cell.angle_beta   90.00
_cell.angle_gamma   90.00
#
_symmetry.space_group_name_H-M   'P 1'
#
loop_
_entity.id
_entity.type
_entity.pdbx_description
1 polymer ?
#
loop_
_entity_poly.entity_id
_entity_poly.type
_entity_poly.pdbx_seq_one_letter_code
_entity_poly.pdbx_strand_id
1 'polypeptide(L)'
;MTENKNNSAAATGPSPGGRQRLMDAALELAATTRSLASLGLREVARHAGLNPNTFYRHFRDFDELGVAMIDALGTQLRKGLRERRMQAAGTALRVVDFSRPIEGLQEAQAIARESVALVLEFVTHHRAAYTVGVREMHGSSPVLRQAMRDLLDDIAKDMTEDLMGVLRLPGVAPAEMLELAQVIVRQMVFFSMDYLEDETRRPQILREAERFILLLFWGAIAAKAPELLRDERLRFPDV
;
A
#
# COMPACT_ATOMS: atom_id res chain seq x y z
N MET A 1 -45.82 -13.42 29.06
CA MET A 1 -44.52 -14.11 29.20
C MET A 1 -44.23 -14.73 27.84
N THR A 2 -43.20 -14.37 27.08
CA THR A 2 -41.94 -13.75 27.47
C THR A 2 -41.32 -13.12 26.22
N GLU A 3 -40.80 -11.89 26.35
CA GLU A 3 -39.89 -11.24 25.41
C GLU A 3 -38.67 -12.13 25.17
N ASN A 4 -38.24 -12.31 23.92
CA ASN A 4 -36.92 -12.84 23.63
C ASN A 4 -35.98 -11.69 23.24
N LYS A 5 -35.50 -10.98 24.26
CA LYS A 5 -34.29 -10.16 24.21
C LYS A 5 -33.11 -11.11 24.37
N ASN A 6 -32.38 -11.37 23.30
CA ASN A 6 -31.02 -11.90 23.33
C ASN A 6 -30.43 -11.71 21.94
N ASN A 7 -29.23 -11.21 21.73
CA ASN A 7 -28.24 -10.55 22.56
C ASN A 7 -27.21 -10.12 21.50
N SER A 8 -27.26 -8.87 21.07
CA SER A 8 -26.20 -8.30 20.24
C SER A 8 -24.98 -8.14 21.16
N ALA A 9 -24.15 -9.18 21.21
CA ALA A 9 -22.86 -9.13 21.87
C ALA A 9 -21.95 -8.20 21.05
N ALA A 10 -22.08 -6.90 21.30
CA ALA A 10 -21.16 -5.89 20.84
C ALA A 10 -19.76 -6.23 21.37
N ALA A 11 -18.79 -6.32 20.47
CA ALA A 11 -17.39 -6.54 20.78
C ALA A 11 -16.88 -5.44 21.74
N THR A 12 -16.63 -5.80 22.99
CA THR A 12 -16.09 -4.92 24.03
C THR A 12 -14.57 -4.90 24.00
N GLY A 13 -14.01 -4.22 22.99
CA GLY A 13 -12.65 -3.67 23.08
C GLY A 13 -12.67 -2.36 23.88
N PRO A 14 -11.53 -1.90 24.45
CA PRO A 14 -11.47 -0.56 25.04
C PRO A 14 -11.88 0.46 23.97
N SER A 15 -12.81 1.36 24.30
CA SER A 15 -13.22 2.41 23.36
C SER A 15 -11.97 3.16 22.88
N PRO A 16 -11.80 3.39 21.57
CA PRO A 16 -10.61 4.06 21.06
C PRO A 16 -10.40 5.39 21.77
N GLY A 17 -9.15 5.67 22.15
CA GLY A 17 -8.79 6.92 22.83
C GLY A 17 -9.17 8.15 21.99
N GLY A 18 -9.29 9.31 22.63
CA GLY A 18 -9.70 10.56 21.96
C GLY A 18 -8.89 10.88 20.70
N ARG A 19 -7.59 10.57 20.70
CA ARG A 19 -6.71 10.69 19.52
C ARG A 19 -7.19 9.86 18.32
N GLN A 20 -7.50 8.58 18.52
CA GLN A 20 -7.94 7.68 17.45
C GLN A 20 -9.31 8.10 16.91
N ARG A 21 -10.25 8.43 17.80
CA ARG A 21 -11.58 8.92 17.40
C ARG A 21 -11.53 10.17 16.54
N LEU A 22 -10.60 11.08 16.80
CA LEU A 22 -10.38 12.27 15.97
C LEU A 22 -9.83 11.93 14.58
N MET A 23 -8.87 10.99 14.50
CA MET A 23 -8.32 10.53 13.22
C MET A 23 -9.37 9.80 12.38
N ASP A 24 -10.15 8.89 12.99
CA ASP A 24 -11.22 8.15 12.31
C ASP A 24 -12.29 9.12 11.78
N ALA A 25 -12.71 10.08 12.62
CA ALA A 25 -13.68 11.09 12.23
C ALA A 25 -13.18 11.99 11.08
N ALA A 26 -11.94 12.44 11.14
CA ALA A 26 -11.35 13.23 10.05
C ALA A 26 -11.27 12.43 8.76
N LEU A 27 -10.93 11.13 8.84
CA LEU A 27 -10.86 10.24 7.69
C LEU A 27 -12.23 10.05 7.02
N GLU A 28 -13.26 9.77 7.81
CA GLU A 28 -14.63 9.58 7.32
C GLU A 28 -15.17 10.84 6.62
N LEU A 29 -14.92 12.02 7.21
CA LEU A 29 -15.31 13.30 6.63
C LEU A 29 -14.55 13.58 5.33
N ALA A 30 -13.23 13.37 5.31
CA ALA A 30 -12.41 13.60 4.13
C ALA A 30 -12.72 12.64 2.96
N ALA A 31 -13.10 11.40 3.27
CA ALA A 31 -13.47 10.43 2.26
C ALA A 31 -14.77 10.80 1.53
N THR A 32 -15.73 11.42 2.23
CA THR A 32 -17.09 11.66 1.71
C THR A 32 -17.29 13.03 1.09
N THR A 33 -16.65 14.08 1.62
CA THR A 33 -17.05 15.46 1.28
C THR A 33 -15.94 16.31 0.68
N ARG A 34 -14.68 16.31 1.19
CA ARG A 34 -13.62 17.29 0.80
C ARG A 34 -12.19 16.83 1.16
N SER A 35 -11.16 17.62 0.82
CA SER A 35 -9.76 17.41 1.28
C SER A 35 -9.61 17.65 2.79
N LEU A 36 -8.59 17.05 3.42
CA LEU A 36 -8.33 17.22 4.86
C LEU A 36 -8.14 18.69 5.24
N ALA A 37 -7.48 19.45 4.37
CA ALA A 37 -7.20 20.89 4.56
C ALA A 37 -8.46 21.77 4.66
N SER A 38 -9.63 21.26 4.29
CA SER A 38 -10.90 22.02 4.31
C SER A 38 -11.83 21.66 5.47
N LEU A 39 -11.44 20.69 6.30
CA LEU A 39 -12.25 20.24 7.43
C LEU A 39 -12.22 21.26 8.57
N GLY A 40 -13.38 21.46 9.22
CA GLY A 40 -13.47 22.30 10.40
C GLY A 40 -13.15 21.53 11.68
N LEU A 41 -12.38 22.12 12.61
CA LEU A 41 -12.07 21.47 13.90
C LEU A 41 -13.33 21.06 14.67
N ARG A 42 -14.31 21.96 14.74
CA ARG A 42 -15.59 21.69 15.43
C ARG A 42 -16.40 20.58 14.75
N GLU A 43 -16.30 20.50 13.43
CA GLU A 43 -16.94 19.45 12.65
C GLU A 43 -16.34 18.08 12.98
N VAL A 44 -15.00 17.97 12.94
CA VAL A 44 -14.28 16.73 13.32
C VAL A 44 -14.57 16.34 14.76
N ALA A 45 -14.48 17.27 15.72
CA ALA A 45 -14.74 16.96 17.12
C ALA A 45 -16.18 16.49 17.35
N ARG A 46 -17.16 17.15 16.70
CA ARG A 46 -18.57 16.74 16.77
C ARG A 46 -18.78 15.35 16.17
N HIS A 47 -18.19 15.07 15.01
CA HIS A 47 -18.27 13.77 14.35
C HIS A 47 -17.60 12.67 15.20
N ALA A 48 -16.48 12.99 15.83
CA ALA A 48 -15.81 12.12 16.78
C ALA A 48 -16.57 11.93 18.11
N GLY A 49 -17.65 12.69 18.37
CA GLY A 49 -18.38 12.68 19.65
C GLY A 49 -17.56 13.20 20.82
N LEU A 50 -16.72 14.22 20.59
CA LEU A 50 -15.80 14.83 21.55
C LEU A 50 -16.03 16.34 21.67
N ASN A 51 -15.62 16.91 22.81
CA ASN A 51 -15.54 18.36 22.96
C ASN A 51 -14.47 18.93 22.00
N PRO A 52 -14.70 20.07 21.32
CA PRO A 52 -13.69 20.73 20.47
C PRO A 52 -12.32 20.93 21.14
N ASN A 53 -12.27 21.22 22.44
CA ASN A 53 -11.02 21.40 23.18
C ASN A 53 -10.18 20.11 23.27
N THR A 54 -10.81 18.93 23.09
CA THR A 54 -10.09 17.65 23.04
C THR A 54 -9.16 17.58 21.82
N PHE A 55 -9.45 18.30 20.74
CA PHE A 55 -8.55 18.35 19.58
C PHE A 55 -7.15 18.82 19.97
N TYR A 56 -7.06 19.97 20.64
CA TYR A 56 -5.79 20.58 21.05
C TYR A 56 -5.02 19.77 22.11
N ARG A 57 -5.66 18.79 22.75
CA ARG A 57 -4.98 17.85 23.64
C ARG A 57 -4.20 16.77 22.89
N HIS A 58 -4.49 16.57 21.61
CA HIS A 58 -3.92 15.51 20.79
C HIS A 58 -3.17 16.02 19.57
N PHE A 59 -3.60 17.14 18.99
CA PHE A 59 -3.04 17.72 17.77
C PHE A 59 -3.05 19.25 17.87
N ARG A 60 -1.95 19.89 17.45
CA ARG A 60 -1.85 21.36 17.41
C ARG A 60 -2.67 21.93 16.26
N ASP A 61 -2.68 21.24 15.12
CA ASP A 61 -3.36 21.64 13.89
C ASP A 61 -3.75 20.41 13.04
N PHE A 62 -4.33 20.67 11.87
CA PHE A 62 -4.73 19.64 10.92
C PHE A 62 -3.56 18.97 10.20
N ASP A 63 -2.41 19.65 10.09
CA ASP A 63 -1.22 19.04 9.49
C ASP A 63 -0.69 17.95 10.42
N GLU A 64 -0.59 18.21 11.73
CA GLU A 64 -0.19 17.19 12.71
C GLU A 64 -1.16 16.00 12.76
N LEU A 65 -2.46 16.27 12.68
CA LEU A 65 -3.47 15.21 12.57
C LEU A 65 -3.30 14.40 11.28
N GLY A 66 -3.06 15.05 10.14
CA GLY A 66 -2.89 14.38 8.86
C GLY A 66 -1.61 13.54 8.80
N VAL A 67 -0.49 14.04 9.32
CA VAL A 67 0.76 13.28 9.46
C VAL A 67 0.52 12.03 10.32
N ALA A 68 -0.13 12.19 11.47
CA ALA A 68 -0.47 11.07 12.34
C ALA A 68 -1.35 10.01 11.66
N MET A 69 -2.27 10.43 10.78
CA MET A 69 -3.08 9.51 9.97
C MET A 69 -2.25 8.78 8.92
N ILE A 70 -1.37 9.50 8.20
CA ILE A 70 -0.46 8.92 7.21
C ILE A 70 0.45 7.88 7.87
N ASP A 71 1.04 8.20 9.02
CA ASP A 71 1.90 7.29 9.76
C ASP A 71 1.15 6.02 10.22
N ALA A 72 -0.07 6.18 10.74
CA ALA A 72 -0.89 5.07 11.19
C ALA A 72 -1.26 4.13 10.02
N LEU A 73 -1.65 4.71 8.89
CA LEU A 73 -1.98 3.96 7.68
C LEU A 73 -0.76 3.29 7.07
N GLY A 74 0.36 3.99 7.00
CA GLY A 74 1.63 3.46 6.53
C GLY A 74 2.09 2.27 7.36
N THR A 75 1.99 2.37 8.68
CA THR A 75 2.31 1.28 9.60
C THR A 75 1.42 0.06 9.37
N GLN A 76 0.10 0.27 9.20
CA GLN A 76 -0.84 -0.82 8.92
C GLN A 76 -0.57 -1.49 7.57
N LEU A 77 -0.32 -0.70 6.52
CA LEU A 77 0.02 -1.20 5.19
C LEU A 77 1.31 -2.02 5.21
N ARG A 78 2.40 -1.46 5.73
CA ARG A 78 3.70 -2.14 5.82
C ARG A 78 3.60 -3.43 6.63
N LYS A 79 2.88 -3.40 7.76
CA LYS A 79 2.63 -4.59 8.59
C LYS A 79 1.81 -5.64 7.83
N GLY A 80 0.69 -5.26 7.21
CA GLY A 80 -0.17 -6.18 6.46
C GLY A 80 0.55 -6.81 5.27
N LEU A 81 1.30 -6.03 4.50
CA LEU A 81 2.12 -6.53 3.39
C LEU A 81 3.21 -7.49 3.88
N ARG A 82 3.86 -7.19 5.00
CA ARG A 82 4.87 -8.08 5.59
C ARG A 82 4.26 -9.39 6.10
N GLU A 83 3.16 -9.33 6.86
CA GLU A 83 2.49 -10.51 7.40
C GLU A 83 2.01 -11.43 6.29
N ARG A 84 1.35 -10.89 5.26
CA ARG A 84 0.84 -11.68 4.14
C ARG A 84 1.96 -12.26 3.28
N ARG A 85 3.06 -11.54 3.08
CA ARG A 85 4.28 -12.10 2.45
C ARG A 85 4.91 -13.20 3.29
N MET A 86 4.98 -13.06 4.62
CA MET A 86 5.49 -14.11 5.50
C MET A 86 4.60 -15.36 5.51
N GLN A 87 3.28 -15.18 5.40
CA GLN A 87 2.33 -16.29 5.26
C GLN A 87 2.50 -17.00 3.90
N ALA A 88 2.65 -16.24 2.81
CA ALA A 88 3.03 -16.80 1.51
C ALA A 88 4.40 -17.50 1.57
N ALA A 89 5.36 -16.93 2.33
CA ALA A 89 6.72 -17.45 2.50
C ALA A 89 6.78 -18.76 3.26
N GLY A 90 5.90 -18.94 4.25
CA GLY A 90 5.73 -20.21 4.96
C GLY A 90 5.31 -21.37 4.05
N THR A 91 4.84 -21.06 2.84
CA THR A 91 4.47 -22.04 1.81
C THR A 91 5.55 -22.23 0.75
N ALA A 92 6.21 -21.18 0.22
CA ALA A 92 7.25 -21.36 -0.82
C ALA A 92 8.00 -20.07 -1.27
N LEU A 93 8.44 -19.14 -0.40
CA LEU A 93 9.41 -18.12 -0.87
C LEU A 93 10.80 -18.76 -0.96
N ARG A 94 11.00 -19.55 -2.03
CA ARG A 94 12.29 -20.05 -2.45
C ARG A 94 13.07 -18.88 -3.01
N VAL A 95 14.37 -18.84 -2.72
CA VAL A 95 15.29 -17.92 -3.40
C VAL A 95 15.17 -18.21 -4.90
N VAL A 96 14.75 -17.21 -5.66
CA VAL A 96 14.61 -17.32 -7.11
C VAL A 96 16.01 -17.37 -7.69
N ASP A 97 16.36 -18.53 -8.24
CA ASP A 97 17.67 -18.80 -8.82
C ASP A 97 17.64 -18.59 -10.35
N PHE A 98 18.20 -17.47 -10.79
CA PHE A 98 18.33 -17.15 -12.21
C PHE A 98 19.40 -17.98 -12.94
N SER A 99 20.10 -18.91 -12.26
CA SER A 99 20.87 -19.96 -12.92
C SER A 99 20.00 -20.85 -13.82
N ARG A 100 18.67 -20.87 -13.57
CA ARG A 100 17.66 -21.45 -14.47
C ARG A 100 16.69 -20.35 -14.92
N PRO A 101 17.01 -19.62 -16.01
CA PRO A 101 16.30 -18.39 -16.37
C PRO A 101 14.79 -18.54 -16.54
N ILE A 102 14.34 -19.66 -17.11
CA ILE A 102 12.91 -19.93 -17.36
C ILE A 102 12.16 -20.14 -16.03
N GLU A 103 12.65 -21.03 -15.17
CA GLU A 103 12.05 -21.31 -13.85
C GLU A 103 12.06 -20.04 -12.98
N GLY A 104 13.19 -19.32 -12.95
CA GLY A 104 13.32 -18.10 -12.17
C GLY A 104 12.35 -16.99 -12.60
N LEU A 105 12.09 -16.84 -13.91
CA LEU A 105 11.09 -15.89 -14.40
C LEU A 105 9.66 -16.29 -14.06
N GLN A 106 9.33 -17.58 -14.10
CA GLN A 106 8.01 -18.07 -13.71
C GLN A 106 7.75 -17.82 -12.21
N GLU A 107 8.76 -18.06 -11.38
CA GLU A 107 8.70 -17.75 -9.94
C GLU A 107 8.57 -16.23 -9.70
N ALA A 108 9.37 -15.42 -10.40
CA ALA A 108 9.28 -13.96 -10.32
C ALA A 108 7.89 -13.44 -10.75
N GLN A 109 7.29 -14.04 -11.77
CA GLN A 109 5.92 -13.74 -12.19
C GLN A 109 4.90 -14.09 -11.11
N ALA A 110 4.99 -15.27 -10.50
CA ALA A 110 4.09 -15.67 -9.42
C ALA A 110 4.18 -14.68 -8.25
N ILE A 111 5.41 -14.31 -7.85
CA ILE A 111 5.65 -13.32 -6.79
C ILE A 111 5.04 -11.96 -7.14
N ALA A 112 5.21 -11.49 -8.39
CA ALA A 112 4.65 -10.23 -8.83
C ALA A 112 3.11 -10.24 -8.79
N ARG A 113 2.49 -11.31 -9.32
CA ARG A 113 1.03 -11.49 -9.30
C ARG A 113 0.47 -11.49 -7.89
N GLU A 114 1.04 -12.29 -7.01
CA GLU A 114 0.62 -12.37 -5.61
C GLU A 114 0.79 -11.02 -4.91
N SER A 115 1.92 -10.35 -5.11
CA SER A 115 2.18 -9.04 -4.51
C SER A 115 1.19 -7.97 -4.95
N VAL A 116 0.87 -7.91 -6.25
CA VAL A 116 -0.14 -7.00 -6.79
C VAL A 116 -1.52 -7.29 -6.17
N ALA A 117 -1.93 -8.57 -6.14
CA ALA A 117 -3.21 -8.95 -5.56
C ALA A 117 -3.31 -8.56 -4.07
N LEU A 118 -2.24 -8.76 -3.30
CA LEU A 118 -2.16 -8.39 -1.89
C LEU A 118 -2.33 -6.89 -1.66
N VAL A 119 -1.65 -6.05 -2.45
CA VAL A 119 -1.78 -4.59 -2.36
C VAL A 119 -3.20 -4.17 -2.71
N LEU A 120 -3.75 -4.66 -3.83
CA LEU A 120 -5.09 -4.27 -4.30
C LEU A 120 -6.21 -4.73 -3.34
N GLU A 121 -6.04 -5.89 -2.70
CA GLU A 121 -6.95 -6.34 -1.65
C GLU A 121 -6.84 -5.45 -0.40
N PHE A 122 -5.62 -5.08 0.02
CA PHE A 122 -5.43 -4.19 1.15
C PHE A 122 -6.13 -2.85 0.94
N VAL A 123 -5.92 -2.19 -0.22
CA VAL A 123 -6.53 -0.89 -0.48
C VAL A 123 -8.06 -0.95 -0.55
N THR A 124 -8.62 -2.11 -0.92
CA THR A 124 -10.07 -2.35 -0.91
C THR A 124 -10.63 -2.30 0.52
N HIS A 125 -9.94 -2.91 1.49
CA HIS A 125 -10.33 -2.87 2.90
C HIS A 125 -10.10 -1.49 3.56
N HIS A 126 -9.23 -0.67 2.96
CA HIS A 126 -8.84 0.64 3.47
C HIS A 126 -9.18 1.78 2.49
N ARG A 127 -10.29 1.67 1.76
CA ARG A 127 -10.66 2.58 0.66
C ARG A 127 -10.63 4.07 1.05
N ALA A 128 -11.26 4.43 2.17
CA ALA A 128 -11.33 5.82 2.65
C ALA A 128 -9.94 6.42 2.86
N ALA A 129 -9.10 5.68 3.60
CA ALA A 129 -7.70 6.01 3.85
C ALA A 129 -6.89 6.21 2.58
N TYR A 130 -7.05 5.28 1.63
CA TYR A 130 -6.33 5.33 0.37
C TYR A 130 -6.72 6.54 -0.47
N THR A 131 -8.02 6.76 -0.66
CA THR A 131 -8.56 7.90 -1.42
C THR A 131 -8.07 9.23 -0.85
N VAL A 132 -8.09 9.38 0.47
CA VAL A 132 -7.57 10.59 1.13
C VAL A 132 -6.07 10.72 0.92
N GLY A 133 -5.29 9.66 1.15
CA GLY A 133 -3.84 9.68 0.97
C GLY A 133 -3.43 10.09 -0.46
N VAL A 134 -4.08 9.52 -1.48
CA VAL A 134 -3.80 9.85 -2.89
C VAL A 134 -4.07 11.32 -3.20
N ARG A 135 -5.18 11.87 -2.69
CA ARG A 135 -5.51 13.30 -2.88
C ARG A 135 -4.49 14.22 -2.22
N GLU A 136 -4.04 13.89 -1.02
CA GLU A 136 -3.10 14.72 -0.27
C GLU A 136 -1.65 14.66 -0.83
N MET A 137 -1.29 13.65 -1.63
CA MET A 137 0.00 13.62 -2.35
C MET A 137 0.24 14.87 -3.20
N HIS A 138 -0.83 15.46 -3.73
CA HIS A 138 -0.83 16.70 -4.50
C HIS A 138 -1.65 17.81 -3.83
N GLY A 139 -1.98 17.63 -2.54
CA GLY A 139 -2.74 18.58 -1.73
C GLY A 139 -1.98 19.87 -1.45
N SER A 140 -2.65 20.85 -0.85
CA SER A 140 -2.08 22.18 -0.57
C SER A 140 -1.02 22.16 0.54
N SER A 141 -1.11 21.24 1.51
CA SER A 141 -0.17 21.18 2.65
C SER A 141 1.19 20.59 2.25
N PRO A 142 2.29 21.35 2.33
CA PRO A 142 3.63 20.82 2.04
C PRO A 142 4.08 19.76 3.04
N VAL A 143 3.59 19.83 4.29
CA VAL A 143 3.90 18.88 5.36
C VAL A 143 3.30 17.52 5.04
N LEU A 144 2.01 17.48 4.65
CA LEU A 144 1.36 16.23 4.25
C LEU A 144 1.98 15.65 2.98
N ARG A 145 2.32 16.49 2.00
CA ARG A 145 3.04 16.04 0.80
C ARG A 145 4.39 15.41 1.13
N GLN A 146 5.11 15.94 2.13
CA GLN A 146 6.39 15.37 2.57
C GLN A 146 6.18 14.04 3.29
N ALA A 147 5.24 13.96 4.24
CA ALA A 147 4.91 12.72 4.94
C ALA A 147 4.50 11.59 3.99
N MET A 148 3.73 11.91 2.94
CA MET A 148 3.40 10.93 1.89
C MET A 148 4.63 10.47 1.09
N ARG A 149 5.57 11.38 0.78
CA ARG A 149 6.82 10.99 0.10
C ARG A 149 7.65 10.06 0.98
N ASP A 150 7.84 10.42 2.25
CA ASP A 150 8.61 9.64 3.21
C ASP A 150 8.00 8.24 3.38
N LEU A 151 6.67 8.14 3.45
CA LEU A 151 5.96 6.86 3.49
C LEU A 151 6.24 6.00 2.25
N LEU A 152 6.12 6.56 1.05
CA LEU A 152 6.36 5.81 -0.19
C LEU A 152 7.82 5.38 -0.31
N ASP A 153 8.77 6.23 0.10
CA ASP A 153 10.19 5.89 0.12
C ASP A 153 10.50 4.77 1.12
N ASP A 154 9.85 4.77 2.28
CA ASP A 154 10.01 3.70 3.26
C ASP A 154 9.40 2.37 2.80
N ILE A 155 8.26 2.40 2.11
CA ILE A 155 7.69 1.19 1.48
C ILE A 155 8.63 0.67 0.39
N ALA A 156 9.24 1.56 -0.40
CA ALA A 156 10.20 1.17 -1.43
C ALA A 156 11.45 0.51 -0.82
N LYS A 157 12.00 1.06 0.29
CA LYS A 157 13.12 0.44 1.02
C LYS A 157 12.77 -0.95 1.54
N ASP A 158 11.61 -1.10 2.20
CA ASP A 158 11.15 -2.41 2.66
C ASP A 158 11.06 -3.39 1.49
N MET A 159 10.45 -2.97 0.38
CA MET A 159 10.34 -3.81 -0.81
C MET A 159 11.72 -4.19 -1.37
N THR A 160 12.69 -3.27 -1.40
CA THR A 160 14.06 -3.56 -1.82
C THR A 160 14.72 -4.61 -0.93
N GLU A 161 14.63 -4.47 0.39
CA GLU A 161 15.18 -5.45 1.33
C GLU A 161 14.59 -6.84 1.09
N ASP A 162 13.27 -6.91 0.93
CA ASP A 162 12.57 -8.18 0.69
C ASP A 162 12.90 -8.79 -0.68
N LEU A 163 12.94 -7.98 -1.75
CA LEU A 163 13.30 -8.45 -3.08
C LEU A 163 14.76 -8.90 -3.13
N MET A 164 15.69 -8.22 -2.49
CA MET A 164 17.10 -8.65 -2.44
C MET A 164 17.29 -9.93 -1.62
N GLY A 165 16.42 -10.19 -0.64
CA GLY A 165 16.41 -11.45 0.11
C GLY A 165 15.92 -12.66 -0.70
N VAL A 166 15.09 -12.42 -1.72
CA VAL A 166 14.35 -13.45 -2.46
C VAL A 166 14.83 -13.61 -3.90
N LEU A 167 14.97 -12.49 -4.62
CA LEU A 167 15.37 -12.42 -6.02
C LEU A 167 16.86 -12.13 -6.10
N ARG A 168 17.64 -13.14 -6.49
CA ARG A 168 19.07 -12.94 -6.78
C ARG A 168 19.26 -12.57 -8.25
N LEU A 169 18.95 -11.34 -8.61
CA LEU A 169 19.20 -10.82 -9.95
C LEU A 169 20.71 -10.57 -10.15
N PRO A 170 21.37 -11.22 -11.13
CA PRO A 170 22.78 -11.00 -11.38
C PRO A 170 23.05 -9.55 -11.82
N GLY A 171 24.04 -8.92 -11.22
CA GLY A 171 24.52 -7.59 -11.64
C GLY A 171 23.64 -6.39 -11.25
N VAL A 172 22.53 -6.60 -10.53
CA VAL A 172 21.70 -5.51 -10.01
C VAL A 172 22.19 -5.11 -8.61
N ALA A 173 22.63 -3.87 -8.44
CA ALA A 173 23.05 -3.36 -7.14
C ALA A 173 21.83 -2.99 -6.27
N PRO A 174 21.96 -2.97 -4.92
CA PRO A 174 20.87 -2.57 -4.03
C PRO A 174 20.29 -1.18 -4.33
N ALA A 175 21.12 -0.22 -4.74
CA ALA A 175 20.68 1.12 -5.12
C ALA A 175 19.77 1.10 -6.37
N GLU A 176 20.09 0.25 -7.35
CA GLU A 176 19.30 0.12 -8.58
C GLU A 176 17.98 -0.61 -8.30
N MET A 177 18.00 -1.61 -7.41
CA MET A 177 16.78 -2.24 -6.93
C MET A 177 15.88 -1.24 -6.19
N LEU A 178 16.45 -0.30 -5.43
CA LEU A 178 15.70 0.78 -4.79
C LEU A 178 15.06 1.72 -5.82
N GLU A 179 15.78 2.10 -6.88
CA GLU A 179 15.21 2.92 -7.96
C GLU A 179 14.01 2.23 -8.64
N LEU A 180 14.14 0.94 -8.96
CA LEU A 180 13.04 0.13 -9.48
C LEU A 180 11.88 0.08 -8.49
N ALA A 181 12.18 -0.15 -7.21
CA ALA A 181 11.18 -0.24 -6.16
C ALA A 181 10.39 1.05 -5.97
N GLN A 182 11.06 2.21 -6.01
CA GLN A 182 10.42 3.52 -5.92
C GLN A 182 9.44 3.76 -7.09
N VAL A 183 9.81 3.35 -8.31
CA VAL A 183 8.94 3.47 -9.48
C VAL A 183 7.74 2.54 -9.36
N ILE A 184 7.95 1.28 -8.93
CA ILE A 184 6.87 0.31 -8.70
C ILE A 184 5.89 0.82 -7.64
N VAL A 185 6.39 1.20 -6.46
CA VAL A 185 5.56 1.68 -5.36
C VAL A 185 4.76 2.90 -5.78
N ARG A 186 5.39 3.87 -6.46
CA ARG A 186 4.70 5.06 -6.97
C ARG A 186 3.61 4.71 -7.97
N GLN A 187 3.88 3.82 -8.94
CA GLN A 187 2.90 3.44 -9.95
C GLN A 187 1.74 2.60 -9.35
N MET A 188 2.04 1.73 -8.39
CA MET A 188 1.03 0.98 -7.65
C MET A 188 0.02 1.88 -6.94
N VAL A 189 0.40 3.12 -6.60
CA VAL A 189 -0.53 4.10 -6.08
C VAL A 189 -1.66 4.43 -7.05
N PHE A 190 -1.31 4.64 -8.32
CA PHE A 190 -2.28 4.96 -9.36
C PHE A 190 -3.11 3.73 -9.75
N PHE A 191 -2.49 2.55 -9.91
CA PHE A 191 -3.24 1.32 -10.17
C PHE A 191 -4.27 1.03 -9.07
N SER A 192 -3.90 1.26 -7.81
CA SER A 192 -4.78 1.08 -6.68
C SER A 192 -5.95 2.06 -6.69
N MET A 193 -5.74 3.31 -7.11
CA MET A 193 -6.83 4.28 -7.26
C MET A 193 -7.80 3.84 -8.37
N ASP A 194 -7.29 3.51 -9.55
CA ASP A 194 -8.12 3.02 -10.67
C ASP A 194 -8.93 1.78 -10.26
N TYR A 195 -8.31 0.88 -9.49
CA TYR A 195 -8.94 -0.36 -9.00
C TYR A 195 -10.09 -0.11 -8.03
N LEU A 196 -10.00 0.97 -7.24
CA LEU A 196 -11.02 1.41 -6.29
C LEU A 196 -12.15 2.23 -6.95
N GLU A 197 -11.90 2.82 -8.11
CA GLU A 197 -12.88 3.64 -8.85
C GLU A 197 -13.74 2.81 -9.80
N ASP A 198 -13.16 1.82 -10.48
CA ASP A 198 -13.86 1.03 -11.50
C ASP A 198 -13.77 -0.48 -11.25
N GLU A 199 -14.84 -1.04 -10.70
CA GLU A 199 -14.93 -2.48 -10.43
C GLU A 199 -14.90 -3.34 -11.69
N THR A 200 -15.37 -2.81 -12.82
CA THR A 200 -15.42 -3.53 -14.10
C THR A 200 -14.04 -3.69 -14.73
N ARG A 201 -13.13 -2.76 -14.44
CA ARG A 201 -11.74 -2.79 -14.91
C ARG A 201 -10.78 -3.53 -13.99
N ARG A 202 -11.22 -4.02 -12.82
CA ARG A 202 -10.34 -4.73 -11.87
C ARG A 202 -9.51 -5.86 -12.48
N PRO A 203 -10.05 -6.77 -13.33
CA PRO A 203 -9.24 -7.82 -13.95
C PRO A 203 -8.19 -7.26 -14.92
N GLN A 204 -8.49 -6.14 -15.59
CA GLN A 204 -7.55 -5.47 -16.48
C GLN A 204 -6.43 -4.80 -15.68
N ILE A 205 -6.76 -4.09 -14.60
CA ILE A 205 -5.80 -3.37 -13.77
C ILE A 205 -4.82 -4.34 -13.09
N LEU A 206 -5.32 -5.50 -12.63
CA LEU A 206 -4.47 -6.59 -12.13
C LEU A 206 -3.41 -7.01 -13.16
N ARG A 207 -3.82 -7.27 -14.40
CA ARG A 207 -2.91 -7.63 -15.49
C ARG A 207 -1.93 -6.50 -15.84
N GLU A 208 -2.41 -5.26 -15.89
CA GLU A 208 -1.58 -4.08 -16.20
C GLU A 208 -0.50 -3.85 -15.14
N ALA A 209 -0.86 -3.99 -13.86
CA ALA A 209 0.08 -3.88 -12.74
C ALA A 209 1.11 -5.03 -12.74
N GLU A 210 0.69 -6.28 -12.93
CA GLU A 210 1.60 -7.43 -13.06
C GLU A 210 2.56 -7.24 -14.24
N ARG A 211 2.02 -6.88 -15.42
CA ARG A 211 2.80 -6.64 -16.64
C ARG A 211 3.79 -5.49 -16.47
N PHE A 212 3.38 -4.39 -15.81
CA PHE A 212 4.25 -3.25 -15.55
C PHE A 212 5.48 -3.66 -14.74
N ILE A 213 5.27 -4.37 -13.64
CA ILE A 213 6.35 -4.87 -12.77
C ILE A 213 7.28 -5.81 -13.56
N LEU A 214 6.72 -6.76 -14.30
CA LEU A 214 7.48 -7.70 -15.12
C LEU A 214 8.32 -7.00 -16.19
N LEU A 215 7.79 -5.96 -16.86
CA LEU A 215 8.54 -5.20 -17.87
C LEU A 215 9.73 -4.46 -17.25
N LEU A 216 9.57 -3.90 -16.05
CA LEU A 216 10.68 -3.24 -15.34
C LEU A 216 11.79 -4.25 -14.99
N PHE A 217 11.44 -5.42 -14.44
CA PHE A 217 12.43 -6.46 -14.15
C PHE A 217 13.06 -7.02 -15.42
N TRP A 218 12.27 -7.21 -16.48
CA TRP A 218 12.80 -7.66 -17.77
C TRP A 218 13.79 -6.66 -18.35
N GLY A 219 13.49 -5.36 -18.27
CA GLY A 219 14.40 -4.29 -18.67
C GLY A 219 15.68 -4.27 -17.84
N ALA A 220 15.58 -4.47 -16.52
CA ALA A 220 16.74 -4.57 -15.63
C ALA A 220 17.63 -5.78 -15.98
N ILE A 221 17.03 -6.95 -16.23
CA ILE A 221 17.77 -8.15 -16.68
C ILE A 221 18.42 -7.88 -18.05
N ALA A 222 17.71 -7.30 -19.01
CA ALA A 222 18.26 -6.97 -20.32
C ALA A 222 19.47 -6.02 -20.23
N ALA A 223 19.45 -5.08 -19.29
CA ALA A 223 20.53 -4.13 -19.08
C ALA A 223 21.73 -4.73 -18.34
N LYS A 224 21.51 -5.64 -17.39
CA LYS A 224 22.55 -6.14 -16.45
C LYS A 224 23.07 -7.54 -16.74
N ALA A 225 22.21 -8.39 -17.25
CA ALA A 225 22.47 -9.79 -17.53
C ALA A 225 21.81 -10.22 -18.85
N PRO A 226 22.12 -9.55 -19.98
CA PRO A 226 21.49 -9.82 -21.28
C PRO A 226 21.69 -11.27 -21.74
N GLU A 227 22.72 -11.96 -21.26
CA GLU A 227 22.96 -13.38 -21.48
C GLU A 227 21.83 -14.28 -20.97
N LEU A 228 21.14 -13.90 -19.90
CA LEU A 228 19.98 -14.65 -19.39
C LEU A 228 18.82 -14.65 -20.38
N LEU A 229 18.73 -13.62 -21.24
CA LEU A 229 17.69 -13.47 -22.24
C LEU A 229 18.02 -14.11 -23.59
N ARG A 230 19.20 -14.73 -23.73
CA ARG A 230 19.63 -15.33 -25.00
C ARG A 230 19.04 -16.72 -25.28
N ASP A 231 18.43 -17.37 -24.29
CA ASP A 231 17.75 -18.65 -24.52
C ASP A 231 16.55 -18.45 -25.45
N GLU A 232 16.59 -19.08 -26.63
CA GLU A 232 15.53 -18.97 -27.64
C GLU A 232 14.17 -19.48 -27.18
N ARG A 233 14.07 -20.17 -26.04
CA ARG A 233 12.80 -20.60 -25.44
C ARG A 233 12.26 -19.56 -24.45
N LEU A 234 13.10 -18.63 -23.99
CA LEU A 234 12.70 -17.59 -23.06
C LEU A 234 11.77 -16.60 -23.76
N ARG A 235 10.58 -16.39 -23.20
CA ARG A 235 9.62 -15.40 -23.69
C ARG A 235 9.15 -14.53 -22.54
N PHE A 236 8.81 -13.29 -22.87
CA PHE A 236 8.12 -12.44 -21.91
C PHE A 236 6.84 -13.16 -21.48
N PRO A 237 6.53 -13.21 -20.17
CA PRO A 237 5.39 -14.00 -19.71
C PRO A 237 4.08 -13.49 -20.26
N ASP A 238 3.14 -14.40 -20.51
CA ASP A 238 1.76 -14.03 -20.83
C ASP A 238 1.07 -13.52 -19.57
N VAL A 239 0.48 -12.32 -19.67
CA VAL A 239 -0.15 -11.59 -18.56
C VAL A 239 -1.55 -11.14 -18.95
#